data_AF-A0A6B2XQX9-F1
#
_entry.id   AF-A0A6B2XQX9-F1
#
_cell.length_a   1.000
_cell.length_b   1.000
_cell.length_c   1.000
_cell.angle_alpha   90.00
_cell.angle_beta   90.00
_cell.angle_gamma   90.00
#
_symmetry.space_group_name_H-M   'P 1'
#
loop_
_entity.id
_entity.type
_entity.pdbx_description
1 polymer ?
#
loop_
_entity_poly.entity_id
_entity_poly.type
_entity_poly.pdbx_seq_one_letter_code
_entity_poly.pdbx_strand_id
1 'polypeptide(L)'
;FDLSAYAGKTVEVFLSYVSDGGSGGRGLFADDARVSVGGADQAVEGFETSLGAWTAQGAPAGSPAVPGDWARSGELFKSYASVTTRNTVLLGFGLEHLPAAADRAVLVGKALRSLHR
;
A
#
# COMPACT_ATOMS: atom_id res chain seq x y z
N PHE A 1 12.22 -8.41 2.92
CA PHE A 1 12.91 -8.96 4.11
C PHE A 1 13.78 -10.11 3.64
N ASP A 2 15.00 -10.27 4.15
CA ASP A 2 15.85 -11.41 3.75
C ASP A 2 15.48 -12.65 4.60
N LEU A 3 15.15 -13.75 3.93
CA LEU A 3 14.79 -15.02 4.55
C LEU A 3 15.91 -16.07 4.47
N SER A 4 17.11 -15.70 4.00
CA SER A 4 18.24 -16.61 3.80
C SER A 4 18.63 -17.42 5.04
N ALA A 5 18.46 -16.86 6.24
CA ALA A 5 18.70 -17.54 7.52
C ALA A 5 17.80 -18.77 7.75
N TYR A 6 16.73 -18.90 6.98
CA TYR A 6 15.78 -20.02 7.04
C TYR A 6 15.94 -21.01 5.89
N ALA A 7 17.01 -20.91 5.08
CA ALA A 7 17.27 -21.85 3.99
C ALA A 7 17.24 -23.31 4.48
N GLY A 8 16.55 -24.17 3.71
CA GLY A 8 16.35 -25.58 4.06
C GLY A 8 15.29 -25.86 5.12
N LYS A 9 14.54 -24.83 5.57
CA LYS A 9 13.43 -24.97 6.52
C LYS A 9 12.11 -24.61 5.86
N THR A 10 11.02 -25.17 6.39
CA THR A 10 9.68 -24.65 6.15
C THR A 10 9.44 -23.48 7.10
N VAL A 11 9.03 -22.34 6.56
CA VAL A 11 8.68 -21.15 7.33
C VAL A 11 7.31 -20.64 6.93
N GLU A 12 6.62 -20.06 7.89
CA GLU A 12 5.37 -19.36 7.71
C GLU A 12 5.56 -17.88 8.07
N VAL A 13 4.93 -16.99 7.31
CA VAL A 13 5.03 -15.54 7.48
C VAL A 13 3.66 -15.00 7.83
N PHE A 14 3.59 -14.27 8.94
CA PHE A 14 2.37 -13.60 9.39
C PHE A 14 2.54 -12.09 9.28
N LEU A 15 1.49 -11.42 8.83
CA LEU A 15 1.37 -9.97 8.89
C LEU A 15 0.39 -9.63 10.03
N SER A 16 0.90 -8.93 11.04
CA SER A 16 0.10 -8.52 12.20
C SER A 16 0.16 -7.01 12.37
N TYR A 17 -0.99 -6.39 12.53
CA TYR A 17 -1.09 -5.01 12.98
C TYR A 17 -1.44 -5.01 14.46
N VAL A 18 -0.52 -4.51 15.30
CA VAL A 18 -0.68 -4.44 16.75
C VAL A 18 -0.45 -3.01 17.18
N SER A 19 -1.46 -2.40 17.81
CA SER A 19 -1.38 -1.04 18.34
C SER A 19 -1.72 -1.01 19.82
N ASP A 20 -1.36 0.07 20.50
CA ASP A 20 -1.95 0.40 21.78
C ASP A 20 -3.44 0.80 21.62
N GLY A 21 -4.16 0.93 22.73
CA GLY A 21 -5.59 1.26 22.73
C GLY A 21 -5.91 2.73 22.42
N GLY A 22 -4.91 3.62 22.33
CA GLY A 22 -5.08 5.05 22.08
C GLY A 22 -4.99 5.43 20.61
N SER A 23 -4.06 4.86 19.84
CA SER A 23 -3.82 5.25 18.44
C SER A 23 -3.60 4.06 17.51
N GLY A 24 -4.62 3.74 16.68
CA GLY A 24 -4.60 2.64 15.70
C GLY A 24 -4.61 3.07 14.22
N GLY A 25 -4.74 4.37 13.94
CA GLY A 25 -4.75 4.89 12.56
C GLY A 25 -5.67 4.13 11.60
N ARG A 26 -5.19 3.88 10.37
CA ARG A 26 -5.89 3.09 9.35
C ARG A 26 -5.49 1.61 9.32
N GLY A 27 -4.61 1.18 10.24
CA GLY A 27 -4.02 -0.15 10.20
C GLY A 27 -2.97 -0.35 9.10
N LEU A 28 -2.86 -1.58 8.61
CA LEU A 28 -1.88 -2.02 7.62
C LEU A 28 -2.58 -2.45 6.33
N PHE A 29 -1.98 -2.09 5.19
CA PHE A 29 -2.37 -2.55 3.87
C PHE A 29 -1.21 -3.34 3.25
N ALA A 30 -1.51 -4.47 2.62
CA ALA A 30 -0.54 -5.29 1.93
C ALA A 30 -1.04 -5.58 0.51
N ASP A 31 -0.12 -5.49 -0.45
CA ASP A 31 -0.37 -5.72 -1.86
C ASP A 31 0.92 -6.27 -2.50
N ASP A 32 0.80 -6.93 -3.66
CA ASP A 32 1.88 -7.54 -4.44
C ASP A 32 2.84 -8.38 -3.58
N ALA A 33 2.28 -9.36 -2.86
CA ALA A 33 3.04 -10.23 -1.98
C ALA A 33 3.88 -11.23 -2.78
N ARG A 34 5.21 -11.16 -2.63
CA ARG A 34 6.20 -11.95 -3.38
C ARG A 34 7.24 -12.59 -2.46
N VAL A 35 7.60 -13.83 -2.77
CA VAL A 35 8.75 -14.52 -2.18
C VAL A 35 9.65 -14.98 -3.31
N SER A 36 10.94 -14.67 -3.24
CA SER A 36 11.92 -15.12 -4.23
C SER A 36 12.87 -16.16 -3.62
N VAL A 37 13.06 -17.29 -4.32
CA VAL A 37 13.98 -18.36 -3.91
C VAL A 37 14.93 -18.62 -5.07
N GLY A 38 16.24 -18.52 -4.81
CA GLY A 38 17.25 -18.68 -5.86
C GLY A 38 17.15 -17.65 -6.99
N GLY A 39 16.58 -16.48 -6.73
CA GLY A 39 16.36 -15.42 -7.73
C GLY A 39 15.10 -15.60 -8.58
N ALA A 40 14.26 -16.58 -8.28
CA ALA A 40 12.96 -16.79 -8.95
C ALA A 40 11.81 -16.53 -7.98
N ASP A 41 10.87 -15.66 -8.40
CA ASP A 41 9.62 -15.44 -7.70
C ASP A 41 8.81 -16.75 -7.64
N GLN A 42 8.32 -17.04 -6.43
CA GLN A 42 7.33 -18.08 -6.17
C GLN A 42 5.94 -17.54 -6.52
N ALA A 43 4.87 -18.24 -6.09
CA ALA A 43 3.50 -17.75 -6.27
C ALA A 43 3.36 -16.32 -5.71
N VAL A 44 3.00 -15.40 -6.61
CA VAL A 44 2.74 -13.99 -6.30
C VAL A 44 1.25 -13.81 -6.08
N GLU A 45 0.86 -13.08 -5.04
CA GLU A 45 -0.54 -12.74 -4.79
C GLU A 45 -0.70 -11.21 -4.73
N GLY A 46 -1.53 -10.68 -5.64
CA GLY A 46 -1.90 -9.26 -5.70
C GLY A 46 -3.27 -8.97 -5.09
N PHE A 47 -3.95 -9.98 -4.54
CA PHE A 47 -5.23 -9.86 -3.84
C PHE A 47 -6.43 -9.33 -4.66
N GLU A 48 -6.28 -9.23 -5.98
CA GLU A 48 -7.33 -8.71 -6.88
C GLU A 48 -8.50 -9.67 -7.08
N THR A 49 -8.24 -10.97 -6.99
CA THR A 49 -9.27 -12.01 -7.16
C THR A 49 -9.29 -13.07 -6.07
N SER A 50 -8.23 -13.17 -5.25
CA SER A 50 -8.05 -14.28 -4.31
C SER A 50 -7.15 -13.90 -3.12
N LEU A 51 -7.06 -14.75 -2.09
CA LEU A 51 -6.00 -14.65 -1.06
C LEU A 51 -4.81 -15.58 -1.38
N GLY A 52 -4.94 -16.45 -2.37
CA GLY A 52 -3.87 -17.35 -2.80
C GLY A 52 -3.45 -18.28 -1.67
N ALA A 53 -2.16 -18.24 -1.33
CA ALA A 53 -1.60 -18.99 -0.20
C ALA A 53 -1.84 -18.31 1.16
N TRP A 54 -2.39 -17.10 1.19
CA TRP A 54 -2.64 -16.34 2.42
C TRP A 54 -3.99 -16.70 3.02
N THR A 55 -4.08 -16.58 4.35
CA THR A 55 -5.34 -16.70 5.07
C THR A 55 -5.51 -15.53 6.03
N ALA A 56 -6.74 -15.03 6.14
CA ALA A 56 -7.11 -14.07 7.17
C ALA A 56 -7.29 -14.84 8.49
N GLN A 57 -6.29 -14.75 9.37
CA GLN A 57 -6.31 -15.34 10.71
C GLN A 57 -6.84 -14.31 11.70
N GLY A 58 -7.64 -14.77 12.67
CA GLY A 58 -8.11 -13.92 13.76
C GLY A 58 -6.98 -13.40 14.64
N ALA A 59 -7.33 -12.48 15.55
CA ALA A 59 -6.38 -11.89 16.47
C ALA A 59 -5.63 -12.95 17.31
N PRO A 60 -4.35 -12.71 17.65
CA PRO A 60 -3.58 -13.61 18.50
C PRO A 60 -4.29 -13.94 19.83
N ALA A 61 -4.00 -15.12 20.39
CA ALA A 61 -4.57 -15.54 21.67
C ALA A 61 -4.27 -14.51 22.77
N GLY A 62 -5.33 -14.09 23.49
CA GLY A 62 -5.24 -13.06 24.55
C GLY A 62 -5.49 -11.63 24.08
N SER A 63 -5.65 -11.38 22.78
CA SER A 63 -6.07 -10.07 22.26
C SER A 63 -7.51 -9.74 22.68
N PRO A 64 -7.82 -8.47 23.02
CA PRO A 64 -9.19 -8.01 23.16
C PRO A 64 -9.99 -8.23 21.87
N ALA A 65 -11.30 -8.37 21.99
CA ALA A 65 -12.17 -8.41 20.81
C ALA A 65 -12.06 -7.09 20.04
N VAL A 66 -11.66 -7.18 18.77
CA VAL A 66 -11.60 -6.04 17.84
C VAL A 66 -12.75 -6.15 16.83
N PRO A 67 -13.39 -5.03 16.46
CA PRO A 67 -14.54 -5.05 15.56
C PRO A 67 -14.20 -5.31 14.07
N GLY A 68 -12.94 -5.54 13.72
CA GLY A 68 -12.52 -5.80 12.35
C GLY A 68 -11.31 -6.74 12.26
N ASP A 69 -11.21 -7.43 11.14
CA ASP A 69 -10.14 -8.37 10.80
C ASP A 69 -9.68 -8.13 9.35
N TRP A 70 -8.67 -8.86 8.90
CA TRP A 70 -8.21 -8.88 7.52
C TRP A 70 -9.35 -9.14 6.54
N ALA A 71 -9.47 -8.26 5.55
CA ALA A 71 -10.43 -8.39 4.47
C ALA A 71 -9.77 -8.03 3.14
N ARG A 72 -10.07 -8.83 2.12
CA ARG A 72 -9.71 -8.49 0.73
C ARG A 72 -10.64 -7.38 0.26
N SER A 73 -10.06 -6.32 -0.28
CA SER A 73 -10.81 -5.19 -0.82
C SER A 73 -10.14 -4.70 -2.09
N GLY A 74 -10.93 -4.14 -3.01
CA GLY A 74 -10.40 -3.37 -4.12
C GLY A 74 -10.00 -1.96 -3.66
N GLU A 75 -10.22 -0.96 -4.52
CA GLU A 75 -9.96 0.44 -4.17
C GLU A 75 -10.76 0.87 -2.92
N LEU A 76 -10.07 0.98 -1.77
CA LEU A 76 -10.68 1.41 -0.50
C LEU A 76 -10.95 2.92 -0.46
N PHE A 77 -10.07 3.68 -1.10
CA PHE A 77 -10.20 5.11 -1.22
C PHE A 77 -9.49 5.58 -2.48
N LYS A 78 -10.11 6.51 -3.18
CA LYS A 78 -9.49 7.15 -4.33
C LYS A 78 -8.50 8.20 -3.84
N SER A 79 -7.22 7.90 -4.03
CA SER A 79 -6.18 8.89 -3.80
C SER A 79 -6.09 9.82 -5.01
N TYR A 80 -5.79 11.08 -4.73
CA TYR A 80 -5.53 12.08 -5.75
C TYR A 80 -4.13 12.61 -5.52
N ALA A 81 -3.36 12.71 -6.60
CA ALA A 81 -1.99 13.21 -6.53
C ALA A 81 -1.93 14.74 -6.32
N SER A 82 -3.07 15.42 -6.35
CA SER A 82 -3.17 16.87 -6.15
C SER A 82 -4.49 17.28 -5.50
N VAL A 83 -4.43 18.32 -4.67
CA VAL A 83 -5.60 19.04 -4.15
C VAL A 83 -5.64 20.42 -4.80
N THR A 84 -6.77 20.78 -5.41
CA THR A 84 -6.97 22.10 -6.02
C THR A 84 -8.05 22.87 -5.27
N THR A 85 -7.76 24.11 -4.90
CA THR A 85 -8.78 25.11 -4.52
C THR A 85 -8.91 26.13 -5.64
N ARG A 86 -9.73 27.18 -5.43
CA ARG A 86 -9.80 28.31 -6.37
C ARG A 86 -8.43 28.93 -6.67
N ASN A 87 -7.57 29.01 -5.64
CA ASN A 87 -6.35 29.81 -5.70
C ASN A 87 -5.08 28.99 -5.45
N THR A 88 -5.19 27.68 -5.19
CA THR A 88 -4.04 26.84 -4.87
C THR A 88 -4.10 25.49 -5.58
N VAL A 89 -2.93 25.00 -5.99
CA VAL A 89 -2.70 23.61 -6.37
C VAL A 89 -1.62 23.07 -5.46
N LEU A 90 -1.95 22.07 -4.65
CA LEU A 90 -1.00 21.31 -3.85
C LEU A 90 -0.76 19.98 -4.54
N LEU A 91 0.48 19.71 -4.94
CA LEU A 91 0.90 18.40 -5.44
C LEU A 91 1.42 17.58 -4.25
N GLY A 92 1.06 16.30 -4.19
CA GLY A 92 1.58 15.37 -3.18
C GLY A 92 3.03 14.91 -3.44
N PHE A 93 3.69 15.47 -4.46
CA PHE A 93 5.03 15.11 -4.91
C PHE A 93 5.73 16.31 -5.55
N GLY A 94 7.06 16.26 -5.63
CA GLY A 94 7.88 17.28 -6.28
C GLY A 94 7.99 17.08 -7.80
N LEU A 95 8.21 18.15 -8.55
CA LEU A 95 8.32 18.09 -10.02
C LEU A 95 9.53 17.26 -10.50
N GLU A 96 10.54 17.08 -9.64
CA GLU A 96 11.72 16.25 -9.87
C GLU A 96 11.39 14.76 -10.07
N HIS A 97 10.22 14.30 -9.61
CA HIS A 97 9.73 12.94 -9.87
C HIS A 97 9.20 12.75 -11.30
N LEU A 98 9.13 13.82 -12.11
CA LEU A 98 8.81 13.75 -13.53
C LEU A 98 10.12 13.94 -14.32
N PRO A 99 10.77 12.88 -14.81
CA PRO A 99 12.10 12.98 -15.41
C PRO A 99 12.09 13.82 -16.70
N ALA A 100 11.03 13.69 -17.52
CA ALA A 100 10.90 14.41 -18.77
C ALA A 100 10.42 15.85 -18.56
N ALA A 101 11.11 16.80 -19.20
CA ALA A 101 10.74 18.21 -19.16
C ALA A 101 9.34 18.48 -19.75
N ALA A 102 8.96 17.70 -20.77
CA ALA A 102 7.65 17.79 -21.39
C ALA A 102 6.52 17.47 -20.40
N ASP A 103 6.69 16.44 -19.57
CA ASP A 103 5.67 16.04 -18.58
C ASP A 103 5.51 17.10 -17.48
N ARG A 104 6.63 17.70 -17.04
CA ARG A 104 6.61 18.83 -16.10
C ARG A 104 5.84 20.02 -16.69
N ALA A 105 6.10 20.37 -17.95
CA ALA A 105 5.41 21.47 -18.62
C ALA A 105 3.90 21.21 -18.75
N VAL A 106 3.50 19.97 -19.07
CA VAL A 106 2.09 19.57 -19.12
C VAL A 106 1.42 19.70 -17.75
N LEU A 107 2.06 19.20 -16.69
CA LEU A 107 1.51 19.26 -15.33
C LEU A 107 1.35 20.70 -14.85
N VAL A 108 2.40 21.52 -14.97
CA VAL A 108 2.36 22.94 -14.55
C VAL A 108 1.32 23.71 -15.37
N GLY A 109 1.24 23.47 -16.69
CA GLY A 109 0.21 24.09 -17.52
C GLY A 109 -1.21 23.72 -17.10
N LYS A 110 -1.46 22.47 -16.71
CA LYS A 110 -2.77 22.04 -16.16
C LYS A 110 -3.05 22.70 -14.81
N ALA A 111 -2.04 22.80 -13.94
CA ALA A 111 -2.18 23.46 -12.64
C ALA A 111 -2.57 24.93 -12.81
N LEU A 112 -1.84 25.70 -13.63
CA LEU A 112 -2.16 27.11 -13.90
C LEU A 112 -3.56 27.30 -14.50
N ARG A 113 -3.97 26.44 -15.45
CA ARG A 113 -5.33 26.49 -15.99
C ARG A 113 -6.41 26.23 -14.95
N SER A 114 -6.15 25.39 -13.95
CA SER A 114 -7.12 25.13 -12.88
C SER A 114 -7.34 26.34 -11.96
N LEU A 115 -6.36 27.25 -11.87
CA LEU A 115 -6.42 28.48 -11.08
C LEU A 115 -7.10 29.63 -11.81
N HIS A 116 -7.25 29.55 -13.13
CA HIS A 116 -7.88 30.59 -13.95
C HIS A 116 -9.38 30.31 -14.22
N ARG A 117 -10.06 29.58 -13.32
CA ARG A 117 -11.50 29.26 -13.41
C ARG A 117 -12.35 30.09 -12.45
#